data_AF-F7WYX4-F1
#
_entry.id   AF-F7WYX4-F1
#
_cell.length_a   1.000
_cell.length_b   1.000
_cell.length_c   1.000
_cell.angle_alpha   90.00
_cell.angle_beta   90.00
_cell.angle_gamma   90.00
#
_symmetry.space_group_name_H-M   'P 1'
#
loop_
_entity.id
_entity.type
_entity.pdbx_description
1 polymer ?
#
loop_
_entity_poly.entity_id
_entity_poly.type
_entity_poly.pdbx_seq_one_letter_code
_entity_poly.pdbx_strand_id
1 'polypeptide(L)'
;MYIQKIYKKYIYRHIEKIKWCSIILIFILILSNYSFENKMNSTKIKSIIYGALTVLCISSIFFFTKIGKKYLIFLQESKNELKNIIIPKKIDSLKTTLIVIIITALLSLMLWILDNFFNAFNIMDYSVEVIR
;
A
#
# COMPACT_ATOMS: atom_id res chain seq x y z
N MET A 1 40.81 20.90 6.11
CA MET A 1 39.52 20.79 5.38
C MET A 1 38.74 19.50 5.66
N TYR A 2 39.38 18.34 5.87
CA TYR A 2 38.69 17.04 6.13
C TYR A 2 38.03 16.95 7.53
N ILE A 3 38.71 17.48 8.56
CA ILE A 3 38.25 17.43 9.96
C ILE A 3 36.93 18.20 10.17
N GLN A 4 36.74 19.32 9.48
CA GLN A 4 35.49 20.10 9.54
C GLN A 4 34.29 19.33 8.95
N LYS A 5 34.50 18.52 7.89
CA LYS A 5 33.43 17.66 7.33
C LYS A 5 32.99 16.58 8.31
N ILE A 6 33.95 15.97 9.02
CA ILE A 6 33.67 14.93 10.03
C ILE A 6 32.90 15.54 11.21
N TYR A 7 33.35 16.69 11.71
CA TYR A 7 32.72 17.38 12.84
C TYR A 7 31.27 17.75 12.53
N LYS A 8 31.02 18.32 11.34
CA LYS A 8 29.66 18.66 10.88
C LYS A 8 28.77 17.42 10.75
N LYS A 9 29.29 16.31 10.20
CA LYS A 9 28.57 15.04 10.07
C LYS A 9 28.20 14.45 11.44
N TYR A 10 29.10 14.54 12.41
CA TYR A 10 28.88 14.03 13.77
C TYR A 10 27.80 14.83 14.52
N ILE A 11 27.88 16.17 14.47
CA ILE A 11 26.87 17.06 15.06
C ILE A 11 25.48 16.82 14.48
N TYR A 12 25.38 16.72 13.15
CA TYR A 12 24.08 16.49 12.51
C TYR A 12 23.45 15.15 12.89
N ARG A 13 24.27 14.11 13.13
CA ARG A 13 23.76 12.80 13.56
C ARG A 13 23.16 12.85 14.96
N HIS A 14 23.77 13.59 15.88
CA HIS A 14 23.26 13.75 17.24
C HIS A 14 22.00 14.61 17.30
N ILE A 15 21.92 15.67 16.48
CA ILE A 15 20.71 16.49 16.37
C ILE A 15 19.52 15.67 15.86
N GLU A 16 19.73 14.77 14.90
CA GLU A 16 18.67 13.87 14.43
C GLU A 16 18.23 12.90 15.54
N LYS A 17 19.16 12.29 16.28
CA LYS A 17 18.83 11.42 17.41
C LYS A 17 18.00 12.14 18.47
N ILE A 18 18.33 13.40 18.80
CA ILE A 18 17.58 14.21 19.76
C ILE A 18 16.15 14.47 19.26
N LYS A 19 15.99 14.79 17.96
CA LYS A 19 14.65 14.98 17.37
C LYS A 19 13.82 13.69 17.42
N TRP A 20 14.42 12.54 17.09
CA TRP A 20 13.72 11.25 17.21
C TRP A 20 13.36 10.90 18.66
N CYS A 21 14.25 11.15 19.62
CA CYS A 21 13.94 10.98 21.05
C CYS A 21 12.77 11.87 21.48
N SER A 22 12.67 13.11 21.01
CA SER A 22 11.52 13.98 21.35
C SER A 22 10.19 13.42 20.82
N ILE A 23 10.18 12.84 19.61
CA ILE A 23 8.98 12.23 19.03
C ILE A 23 8.53 11.03 19.88
N ILE A 24 9.49 10.18 20.28
CA ILE A 24 9.22 9.01 21.12
C ILE A 24 8.70 9.44 22.51
N LEU A 25 9.28 10.47 23.10
CA LEU A 25 8.83 11.02 24.38
C LEU A 25 7.38 11.52 24.31
N ILE A 26 7.04 12.26 23.26
CA ILE A 26 5.68 12.75 23.01
C ILE A 26 4.71 11.57 22.81
N PHE A 27 5.12 10.53 22.09
CA PHE A 27 4.33 9.33 21.90
C PHE A 27 4.02 8.61 23.22
N ILE A 28 5.02 8.47 24.10
CA ILE A 28 4.85 7.87 25.43
C ILE A 28 3.89 8.69 26.31
N LEU A 29 3.99 10.03 26.26
CA LEU A 29 3.06 10.92 26.96
C LEU A 29 1.61 10.75 26.49
N ILE A 30 1.39 10.46 25.20
CA ILE A 30 0.07 10.18 24.62
C ILE A 30 -0.49 8.85 25.12
N LEU A 31 0.30 7.76 25.08
CA LEU A 31 -0.13 6.46 25.62
C LEU A 31 -0.47 6.55 27.11
N SER A 32 0.31 7.35 27.85
CA SER A 32 0.06 7.61 29.27
C SER A 32 -1.28 8.32 29.48
N ASN A 33 -1.58 9.36 28.71
CA ASN A 33 -2.88 10.07 28.78
C ASN A 33 -4.07 9.17 28.41
N TYR A 34 -3.96 8.37 27.35
CA TYR A 34 -5.03 7.43 26.96
C TYR A 34 -5.35 6.41 28.06
N SER A 35 -4.31 5.92 28.73
CA SER A 35 -4.47 4.97 29.85
C SER A 35 -5.17 5.60 31.07
N PHE A 36 -4.99 6.91 31.29
CA PHE A 36 -5.64 7.64 32.39
C PHE A 36 -7.13 7.91 32.13
N GLU A 37 -7.54 8.15 30.89
CA GLU A 37 -8.94 8.41 30.55
C GLU A 37 -9.85 7.18 30.72
N ASN A 38 -9.32 5.96 30.58
CA ASN A 38 -10.08 4.74 30.86
C ASN A 38 -10.52 4.60 32.34
N LYS A 39 -9.94 5.38 33.27
CA LYS A 39 -10.34 5.39 34.69
C LYS A 39 -11.36 6.47 35.06
N MET A 40 -11.50 7.53 34.27
CA MET A 40 -12.41 8.63 34.56
C MET A 40 -13.42 8.79 33.42
N ASN A 41 -14.65 8.36 33.67
CA ASN A 41 -15.74 8.23 32.70
C ASN A 41 -16.27 9.53 32.06
N SER A 42 -15.51 10.63 32.12
CA SER A 42 -15.89 11.95 31.62
C SER A 42 -14.71 12.60 30.91
N THR A 43 -14.57 12.35 29.60
CA THR A 43 -14.34 13.37 28.54
C THR A 43 -13.74 12.78 27.26
N LYS A 44 -14.50 11.98 26.50
CA LYS A 44 -14.08 11.48 25.18
C LYS A 44 -13.65 12.60 24.21
N ILE A 45 -14.23 13.79 24.35
CA ILE A 45 -13.93 14.96 23.52
C ILE A 45 -12.52 15.52 23.80
N LYS A 46 -12.06 15.50 25.06
CA LYS A 46 -10.73 16.00 25.41
C LYS A 46 -9.65 15.10 24.82
N SER A 47 -9.82 13.78 24.91
CA SER A 47 -8.98 12.77 24.26
C SER A 47 -8.70 13.07 22.79
N ILE A 48 -9.78 13.31 22.03
CA ILE A 48 -9.73 13.54 20.59
C ILE A 48 -8.99 14.84 20.27
N ILE A 49 -9.23 15.90 21.05
CA ILE A 49 -8.57 17.20 20.85
C ILE A 49 -7.07 17.09 21.15
N TYR A 50 -6.68 16.45 22.27
CA TYR A 50 -5.27 16.23 22.59
C TYR A 50 -4.57 15.30 21.59
N GLY A 51 -5.27 14.26 21.11
CA GLY A 51 -4.79 13.38 20.05
C GLY A 51 -4.57 14.13 18.72
N ALA A 52 -5.52 14.96 18.30
CA ALA A 52 -5.38 15.76 17.07
C ALA A 52 -4.24 16.78 17.17
N LEU A 53 -4.14 17.49 18.30
CA LEU A 53 -3.10 18.51 18.52
C LEU A 53 -1.70 17.88 18.51
N THR A 54 -1.55 16.68 19.07
CA THR A 54 -0.26 15.99 19.10
C THR A 54 0.16 15.45 17.74
N VAL A 55 -0.76 14.87 16.96
CA VAL A 55 -0.49 14.46 15.57
C VAL A 55 -0.06 15.66 14.72
N LEU A 56 -0.71 16.82 14.90
CA LEU A 56 -0.32 18.07 14.23
C LEU A 56 1.09 18.53 14.65
N CYS A 57 1.42 18.49 15.94
CA CYS A 57 2.76 18.85 16.42
C CYS A 57 3.85 17.90 15.91
N ILE A 58 3.62 16.58 15.96
CA ILE A 58 4.58 15.57 15.52
C ILE A 58 4.81 15.67 14.01
N SER A 59 3.73 15.80 13.23
CA SER A 59 3.83 15.95 11.77
C SER A 59 4.56 17.24 11.39
N SER A 60 4.28 18.37 12.06
CA SER A 60 4.99 19.63 11.87
C SER A 60 6.49 19.47 12.14
N ILE A 61 6.87 18.90 13.30
CA ILE A 61 8.28 18.61 13.63
C ILE A 61 8.92 17.72 12.57
N PHE A 62 8.20 16.69 12.09
CA PHE A 62 8.69 15.76 11.09
C PHE A 62 9.02 16.45 9.76
N PHE A 63 8.15 17.34 9.29
CA PHE A 63 8.40 18.15 8.08
C PHE A 63 9.64 19.05 8.21
N PHE A 64 9.95 19.56 9.41
CA PHE A 64 11.16 20.33 9.66
C PHE A 64 12.44 19.49 9.80
N THR A 65 12.36 18.16 9.82
CA THR A 65 13.53 17.28 9.83
C THR A 65 14.17 17.13 8.45
N LYS A 66 15.44 16.71 8.41
CA LYS A 66 16.14 16.40 7.14
C LYS A 66 15.47 15.25 6.38
N ILE A 67 14.90 14.29 7.11
CA ILE A 67 14.09 13.22 6.53
C ILE A 67 12.84 13.83 5.87
N GLY A 68 12.10 14.69 6.58
CA GLY A 68 10.88 15.33 6.05
C GLY A 68 11.14 16.18 4.81
N LYS A 69 12.23 16.95 4.78
CA LYS A 69 12.65 17.71 3.59
C LYS A 69 12.98 16.81 2.40
N LYS A 70 13.63 15.66 2.61
CA LYS A 70 13.89 14.68 1.55
C LYS A 70 12.59 14.09 1.01
N TYR A 71 11.63 13.77 1.88
CA TYR A 71 10.31 13.30 1.45
C TYR A 71 9.57 14.34 0.62
N LEU A 72 9.64 15.64 0.98
CA LEU A 72 9.04 16.71 0.19
C LEU A 72 9.66 16.83 -1.21
N ILE A 73 10.99 16.73 -1.30
CA ILE A 73 11.71 16.73 -2.58
C ILE A 73 11.31 15.51 -3.41
N PHE A 74 11.29 14.32 -2.80
CA PHE A 74 10.84 13.09 -3.44
C PHE A 74 9.41 13.19 -3.98
N LEU A 75 8.48 13.77 -3.21
CA LEU A 75 7.10 14.00 -3.67
C LEU A 75 7.02 14.96 -4.87
N GLN A 76 7.89 15.97 -4.92
CA GLN A 76 7.98 16.88 -6.07
C GLN A 76 8.56 16.16 -7.30
N GLU A 77 9.59 15.33 -7.11
CA GLU A 77 10.21 14.52 -8.15
C GLU A 77 9.22 13.47 -8.69
N SER A 78 8.53 12.74 -7.82
CA SER A 78 7.49 11.77 -8.22
C SER A 78 6.37 12.43 -9.00
N LYS A 79 5.92 13.64 -8.64
CA LYS A 79 4.91 14.37 -9.44
C LYS A 79 5.38 14.69 -10.85
N ASN A 80 6.68 14.92 -11.06
CA ASN A 80 7.24 15.14 -12.38
C ASN A 80 7.38 13.83 -13.16
N GLU A 81 7.67 12.71 -12.50
CA GLU A 81 7.70 11.38 -13.12
C GLU A 81 6.30 10.88 -13.52
N LEU A 82 5.29 11.14 -12.69
CA LEU A 82 3.90 10.79 -12.99
C LEU A 82 3.36 11.51 -14.24
N LYS A 83 3.88 12.70 -14.56
CA LYS A 83 3.53 13.41 -15.81
C LYS A 83 4.09 12.73 -17.06
N ASN A 84 5.12 11.90 -16.90
CA ASN A 84 5.70 11.10 -17.97
C ASN A 84 5.01 9.75 -18.13
N ILE A 85 3.95 9.48 -17.35
CA ILE A 85 3.02 8.39 -17.63
C ILE A 85 2.23 8.80 -18.86
N ILE A 86 2.81 8.55 -20.02
CA ILE A 86 2.13 8.56 -21.30
C ILE A 86 0.93 7.62 -21.14
N ILE A 87 -0.27 8.18 -21.09
CA ILE A 87 -1.48 7.36 -20.97
C ILE A 87 -1.50 6.42 -22.18
N PRO A 88 -1.58 5.10 -21.97
CA PRO A 88 -1.51 4.15 -23.07
C PRO A 88 -2.64 4.44 -24.07
N LYS A 89 -2.30 4.50 -25.36
CA LYS A 89 -3.30 4.66 -26.42
C LYS A 89 -4.21 3.42 -26.42
N LYS A 90 -5.52 3.64 -26.25
CA LYS A 90 -6.55 2.59 -26.12
C LYS A 90 -6.52 1.52 -27.22
N ILE A 91 -5.99 1.87 -28.39
CA ILE A 91 -5.94 1.02 -29.58
C ILE A 91 -5.04 -0.21 -29.36
N ASP A 92 -3.95 -0.08 -28.62
CA ASP A 92 -3.01 -1.19 -28.44
C ASP A 92 -3.50 -2.19 -27.37
N SER A 93 -4.24 -1.71 -26.36
CA SER A 93 -4.86 -2.57 -25.35
C SER A 93 -6.02 -3.42 -25.90
N LEU A 94 -6.75 -2.93 -26.91
CA LEU A 94 -7.86 -3.68 -27.50
C LEU A 94 -7.40 -4.85 -28.37
N LYS A 95 -6.22 -4.74 -29.01
CA LYS A 95 -5.66 -5.83 -29.82
C LYS A 95 -5.43 -7.07 -28.96
N THR A 96 -4.83 -6.90 -27.79
CA THR A 96 -4.50 -8.02 -26.90
C THR A 96 -5.75 -8.61 -26.24
N THR A 97 -6.73 -7.80 -25.81
CA THR A 97 -7.98 -8.33 -25.25
C THR A 97 -8.80 -9.10 -26.30
N LEU A 98 -8.85 -8.61 -27.53
CA LEU A 98 -9.56 -9.27 -28.63
C LEU A 98 -8.91 -10.62 -28.98
N ILE A 99 -7.58 -10.68 -29.03
CA ILE A 99 -6.84 -11.94 -29.20
C ILE A 99 -7.16 -12.92 -28.06
N VAL A 100 -7.14 -12.46 -26.81
CA VAL A 100 -7.48 -13.31 -25.65
C VAL A 100 -8.91 -13.84 -25.74
N ILE A 101 -9.88 -13.00 -26.09
CA ILE A 101 -11.30 -13.40 -26.26
C ILE A 101 -11.44 -14.50 -27.31
N ILE A 102 -10.76 -14.37 -28.45
CA ILE A 102 -10.79 -15.38 -29.51
C ILE A 102 -10.23 -16.70 -28.99
N ILE A 103 -9.08 -16.68 -28.32
CA ILE A 103 -8.44 -17.88 -27.78
C ILE A 103 -9.32 -18.53 -26.71
N THR A 104 -9.89 -17.76 -25.78
CA THR A 104 -10.76 -18.30 -24.72
C THR A 104 -12.06 -18.87 -25.28
N ALA A 105 -12.64 -18.26 -26.31
CA ALA A 105 -13.82 -18.78 -26.99
C ALA A 105 -13.52 -20.13 -27.68
N LEU A 106 -12.37 -20.22 -28.35
CA LEU A 106 -11.89 -21.47 -28.95
C LEU A 106 -11.69 -22.58 -27.91
N LEU A 107 -10.99 -22.29 -26.82
CA LEU A 107 -10.76 -23.24 -25.73
C LEU A 107 -12.07 -23.71 -25.09
N SER A 108 -13.00 -22.79 -24.84
CA SER A 108 -14.32 -23.11 -24.30
C SER A 108 -15.11 -24.02 -25.25
N LEU A 109 -15.03 -23.79 -26.55
CA LEU A 109 -15.72 -24.59 -27.56
C LEU A 109 -15.10 -25.99 -27.68
N MET A 110 -13.76 -26.10 -27.64
CA MET A 110 -13.08 -27.39 -27.63
C MET A 110 -13.44 -28.20 -26.38
N LEU A 111 -13.41 -27.59 -25.20
CA LEU A 111 -13.79 -28.27 -23.95
C LEU A 111 -15.24 -28.75 -23.99
N TRP A 112 -16.18 -27.90 -24.44
CA TRP A 112 -17.59 -28.28 -24.55
C TRP A 112 -17.83 -29.51 -25.44
N ILE A 113 -17.09 -29.62 -26.55
CA ILE A 113 -17.17 -30.79 -27.43
C ILE A 113 -16.64 -32.05 -26.71
N LEU A 114 -15.49 -31.94 -26.04
CA LEU A 114 -14.93 -33.06 -25.28
C LEU A 114 -15.86 -33.49 -24.14
N ASP A 115 -16.41 -32.56 -23.37
CA ASP A 115 -17.32 -32.85 -22.26
C ASP A 115 -18.56 -33.60 -22.75
N ASN A 116 -19.15 -33.17 -23.88
CA ASN A 116 -20.28 -33.87 -24.49
C ASN A 116 -19.91 -35.25 -25.01
N PHE A 117 -18.72 -35.40 -25.61
CA PHE A 117 -18.23 -36.68 -26.10
C PHE A 117 -18.00 -37.67 -24.96
N PHE A 118 -17.34 -37.25 -23.88
CA PHE A 118 -17.13 -38.07 -22.68
C PHE A 118 -18.45 -38.48 -22.04
N ASN A 119 -19.41 -37.55 -21.92
CA ASN A 119 -20.72 -37.86 -21.37
C ASN A 119 -21.49 -38.87 -22.23
N ALA A 120 -21.50 -38.69 -23.56
CA ALA A 120 -22.15 -39.62 -24.49
C ALA A 120 -21.53 -41.03 -24.43
N PHE A 121 -20.20 -41.11 -24.34
CA PHE A 121 -19.47 -42.38 -24.17
C PHE A 121 -19.85 -43.08 -22.85
N ASN A 122 -19.82 -42.36 -21.73
CA ASN A 122 -20.18 -42.90 -20.42
C ASN A 122 -21.63 -43.40 -20.35
N ILE A 123 -22.56 -42.68 -20.99
CA ILE A 123 -23.98 -43.10 -21.10
C ILE A 123 -24.11 -44.42 -21.88
N MET A 124 -23.31 -44.60 -22.92
CA MET A 124 -23.34 -45.82 -23.74
C MET A 124 -22.81 -47.02 -22.95
N ASP A 125 -21.73 -46.86 -22.19
CA ASP A 125 -21.19 -47.92 -21.33
C ASP A 125 -22.14 -48.28 -20.18
N TYR A 126 -22.75 -47.29 -19.52
CA TYR A 126 -23.73 -47.52 -18.45
C TYR A 126 -24.98 -48.27 -18.96
N SER A 127 -25.42 -47.96 -20.18
CA SER A 127 -26.58 -48.62 -20.79
C SER A 127 -26.30 -50.09 -21.14
N VAL A 128 -25.06 -50.45 -21.48
CA VAL A 128 -24.67 -51.83 -21.82
C VAL A 128 -24.51 -52.70 -20.56
N GLU A 129 -24.06 -52.12 -19.44
CA GLU A 129 -23.92 -52.85 -18.18
C GLU A 129 -25.24 -53.08 -17.44
N VAL A 130 -26.21 -52.16 -17.56
CA VAL A 130 -27.55 -52.33 -16.98
C VAL A 130 -28.42 -53.34 -17.74
N ILE A 131 -28.15 -53.55 -19.04
CA ILE A 131 -28.88 -54.51 -19.88
C ILE A 131 -28.32 -55.94 -19.74
N ARG A 132 -27.11 -56.11 -19.18
CA ARG A 132 -26.50 -57.41 -18.86
C ARG A 132 -26.91 -57.89 -17.47
#